data_AF-A0AAE1GWY6-F1
#
_entry.id   AF-A0AAE1GWY6-F1
#
_cell.length_a   1.000
_cell.length_b   1.000
_cell.length_c   1.000
_cell.angle_alpha   90.00
_cell.angle_beta   90.00
_cell.angle_gamma   90.00
#
_symmetry.space_group_name_H-M   'P 1'
#
loop_
_entity.id
_entity.type
_entity.pdbx_description
1 polymer ?
#
loop_
_entity_poly.entity_id
_entity_poly.type
_entity_poly.pdbx_seq_one_letter_code
_entity_poly.pdbx_strand_id
1 'polypeptide(L)'
;MESACDDINLECYIQRLRLLDFFMAEEFTVSDVTLLRTLVLQHHTLFQQLYPGNDVPKFHYEAHIPTQILLYGSPRQQWCFRFEAKHAFFKHLLRITRSLKNQSYTLSMRHQTWQAGLMLLSAKGESGPFLSNAAHCGIS
;
A
#
# COMPACT_ATOMS: atom_id res chain seq x y z
N MET A 1 -22.63 6.02 -31.43
CA MET A 1 -22.02 6.93 -30.42
C MET A 1 -21.68 6.19 -29.13
N GLU A 2 -22.47 5.20 -28.70
CA GLU A 2 -22.19 4.36 -27.52
C GLU A 2 -20.82 3.67 -27.55
N SER A 3 -20.47 3.04 -28.67
CA SER A 3 -19.19 2.31 -28.83
C SER A 3 -17.92 3.16 -28.72
N ALA A 4 -17.97 4.47 -28.97
CA ALA A 4 -16.80 5.37 -28.84
C ALA A 4 -16.65 5.92 -27.41
N CYS A 5 -17.77 6.03 -26.68
CA CYS A 5 -17.79 6.42 -25.27
C CYS A 5 -17.19 5.30 -24.39
N ASP A 6 -17.45 4.04 -24.73
CA ASP A 6 -16.87 2.90 -24.01
C ASP A 6 -15.34 2.83 -24.16
N ASP A 7 -14.82 3.16 -25.33
CA ASP A 7 -13.38 3.16 -25.62
C ASP A 7 -12.63 4.22 -24.79
N ILE A 8 -13.17 5.44 -24.69
CA ILE A 8 -12.53 6.51 -23.90
C ILE A 8 -12.64 6.31 -22.39
N ASN A 9 -13.74 5.70 -21.91
CA ASN A 9 -13.87 5.29 -20.51
C ASN A 9 -12.84 4.19 -20.16
N LEU A 10 -12.65 3.22 -21.06
CA LEU A 10 -11.63 2.19 -20.92
C LEU A 10 -10.23 2.80 -20.91
N GLU A 11 -9.92 3.76 -21.78
CA GLU A 11 -8.64 4.47 -21.77
C GLU A 11 -8.40 5.19 -20.43
N CYS A 12 -9.41 5.91 -19.91
CA CYS A 12 -9.32 6.56 -18.60
C CYS A 12 -9.03 5.53 -17.49
N TYR A 13 -9.67 4.37 -17.55
CA TYR A 13 -9.43 3.27 -16.61
C TYR A 13 -8.03 2.67 -16.76
N ILE A 14 -7.52 2.49 -17.98
CA ILE A 14 -6.16 2.00 -18.22
C ILE A 14 -5.13 3.00 -17.68
N GLN A 15 -5.32 4.30 -17.90
CA GLN A 15 -4.45 5.34 -17.32
C GLN A 15 -4.45 5.30 -15.79
N ARG A 16 -5.60 5.02 -15.18
CA ARG A 16 -5.71 4.82 -13.74
C ARG A 16 -4.88 3.63 -13.25
N LEU A 17 -4.91 2.51 -13.96
CA LEU A 17 -4.09 1.33 -13.64
C LEU A 17 -2.60 1.63 -13.77
N ARG A 18 -2.18 2.34 -14.83
CA ARG A 18 -0.78 2.78 -14.98
C ARG A 18 -0.31 3.63 -13.80
N LEU A 19 -1.15 4.54 -13.31
CA LEU A 19 -0.83 5.32 -12.11
C LEU A 19 -0.68 4.45 -10.85
N LEU A 20 -1.55 3.44 -10.71
CA LEU A 20 -1.47 2.49 -9.60
C LEU A 20 -0.15 1.72 -9.65
N ASP A 21 0.30 1.28 -10.82
CA ASP A 21 1.57 0.58 -11.00
C ASP A 21 2.75 1.45 -10.55
N PHE A 22 2.76 2.74 -10.92
CA PHE A 22 3.74 3.69 -10.42
C PHE A 22 3.69 3.79 -8.89
N PHE A 23 2.52 3.96 -8.28
CA PHE A 23 2.41 4.08 -6.82
C PHE A 23 2.86 2.82 -6.05
N MET A 24 2.87 1.66 -6.71
CA MET A 24 3.33 0.39 -6.14
C MET A 24 4.85 0.18 -6.28
N ALA A 25 5.54 1.03 -7.06
CA ALA A 25 6.97 0.90 -7.33
C ALA A 25 7.83 1.09 -6.06
N GLU A 26 8.91 0.32 -5.96
CA GLU A 26 9.82 0.36 -4.81
C GLU A 26 10.80 1.53 -4.87
N GLU A 27 11.21 1.92 -6.07
CA GLU A 27 12.21 2.95 -6.34
C GLU A 27 11.76 3.88 -7.47
N PHE A 28 12.25 5.12 -7.46
CA PHE A 28 11.92 6.13 -8.46
C PHE A 28 13.17 6.92 -8.85
N THR A 29 13.35 7.10 -10.15
CA THR A 29 14.29 8.07 -10.70
C THR A 29 13.63 9.45 -10.87
N VAL A 30 14.42 10.50 -11.06
CA VAL A 30 13.89 11.86 -11.33
C VAL A 30 13.07 11.89 -12.63
N SER A 31 13.46 11.08 -13.63
CA SER A 31 12.69 10.88 -14.86
C SER A 31 11.34 10.23 -14.58
N ASP A 32 11.27 9.23 -13.71
CA ASP A 32 10.01 8.56 -13.35
C ASP A 32 9.05 9.53 -12.66
N VAL A 33 9.56 10.38 -11.77
CA VAL A 33 8.75 11.42 -11.12
C VAL A 33 8.20 12.42 -12.14
N THR A 34 9.01 12.78 -13.14
CA THR A 34 8.58 13.69 -14.22
C THR A 34 7.49 13.06 -15.07
N LEU A 35 7.66 11.79 -15.45
CA LEU A 35 6.64 11.01 -16.16
C LEU A 35 5.36 10.87 -15.34
N LEU A 36 5.48 10.60 -14.04
CA LEU A 36 4.34 10.49 -13.12
C LEU A 36 3.52 11.79 -13.07
N ARG A 37 4.17 12.96 -13.05
CA ARG A 37 3.45 14.27 -13.13
C ARG A 37 2.61 14.37 -14.39
N THR A 38 3.17 13.97 -15.54
CA THR A 38 2.47 14.00 -16.82
C THR A 38 1.29 13.04 -16.81
N LEU A 39 1.48 11.80 -16.33
CA LEU A 39 0.42 10.80 -16.27
C LEU A 39 -0.73 11.21 -15.35
N VAL A 40 -0.42 11.81 -14.19
CA VAL A 40 -1.43 12.31 -13.25
C VAL A 40 -2.27 13.41 -13.91
N LEU A 41 -1.62 14.39 -14.55
CA LEU A 41 -2.31 15.48 -15.24
C LEU A 41 -3.19 14.97 -16.39
N GLN A 42 -2.68 14.05 -17.20
CA GLN A 42 -3.42 13.46 -18.32
C GLN A 42 -4.66 12.72 -17.83
N HIS A 43 -4.50 11.83 -16.85
CA HIS A 43 -5.61 11.07 -16.28
C HIS A 43 -6.66 11.98 -15.64
N HIS A 44 -6.27 12.94 -14.80
CA HIS A 44 -7.24 13.83 -14.14
C HIS A 44 -7.98 14.73 -15.13
N THR A 45 -7.29 15.18 -16.19
CA THR A 45 -7.92 15.98 -17.25
C THR A 45 -8.94 15.15 -18.03
N LEU A 46 -8.58 13.93 -18.43
CA LEU A 46 -9.48 13.01 -19.12
C LEU A 46 -10.68 12.64 -18.24
N PHE A 47 -10.44 12.35 -16.96
CA PHE A 47 -11.51 12.03 -16.00
C PHE A 47 -12.50 13.19 -15.85
N GLN A 48 -12.02 14.42 -15.69
CA GLN A 48 -12.89 15.59 -15.57
C GLN A 48 -13.68 15.89 -16.85
N GLN A 49 -13.14 15.54 -18.03
CA GLN A 49 -13.88 15.63 -19.29
C GLN A 49 -15.00 14.59 -19.38
N LEU A 50 -14.74 13.36 -18.93
CA LEU A 50 -15.73 12.27 -18.95
C LEU A 50 -16.80 12.41 -17.86
N TYR A 51 -16.42 12.94 -16.70
CA TYR A 51 -17.26 13.04 -15.50
C TYR A 51 -17.27 14.46 -14.93
N PRO A 52 -17.73 15.47 -15.69
CA PRO A 52 -17.68 16.86 -15.27
C PRO A 52 -18.42 17.08 -13.94
N GLY A 53 -17.82 17.85 -13.03
CA GLY A 53 -18.38 18.15 -11.71
C GLY A 53 -18.17 17.07 -10.64
N ASN A 54 -17.47 15.98 -10.97
CA ASN A 54 -17.10 14.95 -10.00
C ASN A 54 -15.69 15.21 -9.45
N ASP A 55 -15.63 16.07 -8.43
CA ASP A 55 -14.38 16.31 -7.71
C ASP A 55 -14.12 15.19 -6.70
N VAL A 56 -13.05 14.43 -6.95
CA VAL A 56 -12.60 13.36 -6.06
C VAL A 56 -11.44 13.89 -5.20
N PRO A 57 -11.59 14.06 -3.88
CA PRO A 57 -10.52 14.56 -3.02
C PRO A 57 -9.22 13.76 -3.11
N LYS A 58 -9.29 12.46 -3.42
CA LYS A 58 -8.12 11.61 -3.65
C LYS A 58 -7.26 12.10 -4.82
N PHE A 59 -7.86 12.65 -5.87
CA PHE A 59 -7.12 13.15 -7.03
C PHE A 59 -6.34 14.42 -6.69
N HIS A 60 -6.86 15.28 -5.81
CA HIS A 60 -6.10 16.41 -5.28
C HIS A 60 -4.84 15.94 -4.52
N TYR A 61 -4.95 14.92 -3.67
CA TYR A 61 -3.79 14.35 -2.99
C TYR A 61 -2.80 13.68 -3.96
N GLU A 62 -3.30 12.97 -4.98
CA GLU A 62 -2.47 12.34 -6.02
C GLU A 62 -1.62 13.35 -6.79
N ALA A 63 -2.11 14.57 -7.03
CA ALA A 63 -1.34 15.64 -7.66
C ALA A 63 -0.08 16.04 -6.86
N HIS A 64 -0.08 15.80 -5.54
CA HIS A 64 1.06 16.08 -4.66
C HIS A 64 2.04 14.91 -4.53
N ILE A 65 1.66 13.69 -4.93
CA ILE A 65 2.50 12.49 -4.81
C ILE A 65 3.88 12.67 -5.48
N PRO A 66 4.01 13.24 -6.69
CA PRO A 66 5.33 13.43 -7.30
C PRO A 66 6.28 14.27 -6.45
N THR A 67 5.78 15.32 -5.78
CA THR A 67 6.58 16.15 -4.88
C THR A 67 6.89 15.41 -3.58
N GLN A 68 5.94 14.63 -3.05
CA GLN A 68 6.18 13.79 -1.87
C GLN A 68 7.26 12.73 -2.13
N ILE A 69 7.30 12.15 -3.34
CA ILE A 69 8.33 11.17 -3.72
C ILE A 69 9.74 11.79 -3.67
N LEU A 70 9.89 13.02 -4.16
CA LEU A 70 11.17 13.72 -4.12
C LEU A 70 11.63 14.06 -2.70
N LEU A 71 10.70 14.29 -1.78
CA LEU A 71 11.00 14.69 -0.40
C LEU A 71 11.21 13.50 0.53
N TYR A 72 10.44 12.42 0.33
CA TYR A 72 10.31 11.33 1.30
C TYR A 72 10.62 9.94 0.72
N GLY A 73 10.88 9.83 -0.58
CA GLY A 73 11.10 8.55 -1.26
C GLY A 73 9.79 7.87 -1.69
N SER A 74 9.87 6.57 -2.00
CA SER A 74 8.73 5.83 -2.57
C SER A 74 7.46 5.89 -1.69
N PRO A 75 6.25 6.02 -2.28
CA PRO A 75 4.99 6.01 -1.54
C PRO A 75 4.78 4.72 -0.75
N ARG A 76 5.42 3.62 -1.17
CA ARG A 76 5.39 2.31 -0.50
C ARG A 76 5.95 2.34 0.92
N GLN A 77 6.77 3.31 1.28
CA GLN A 77 7.26 3.44 2.64
C GLN A 77 6.24 4.13 3.56
N GLN A 78 5.26 4.83 2.98
CA GLN A 78 4.31 5.68 3.69
C GLN A 78 2.89 5.09 3.75
N TRP A 79 2.56 4.14 2.88
CA TRP A 79 1.22 3.57 2.80
C TRP A 79 0.84 2.62 3.95
N CYS A 80 -0.46 2.39 4.10
CA CYS A 80 -1.01 1.66 5.25
C CYS A 80 -1.12 0.14 5.07
N PHE A 81 -0.83 -0.43 3.90
CA PHE A 81 -1.06 -1.85 3.62
C PHE A 81 -0.33 -2.80 4.59
N ARG A 82 0.89 -2.46 5.00
CA ARG A 82 1.64 -3.29 5.98
C ARG A 82 0.97 -3.27 7.36
N PHE A 83 0.43 -2.12 7.78
CA PHE A 83 -0.31 -2.03 9.03
C PHE A 83 -1.62 -2.82 8.94
N GLU A 84 -2.37 -2.67 7.85
CA GLU A 84 -3.61 -3.42 7.61
C GLU A 84 -3.38 -4.94 7.58
N ALA A 85 -2.32 -5.41 6.91
CA ALA A 85 -1.92 -6.81 6.92
C ALA A 85 -1.59 -7.29 8.35
N LYS A 86 -0.87 -6.49 9.14
CA LYS A 86 -0.58 -6.80 10.55
C LYS A 86 -1.85 -6.87 11.40
N HIS A 87 -2.88 -6.04 11.11
CA HIS A 87 -4.16 -6.10 11.82
C HIS A 87 -4.88 -7.43 11.66
N ALA A 88 -4.64 -8.20 10.58
CA ALA A 88 -5.25 -9.52 10.39
C ALA A 88 -4.92 -10.49 11.54
N PHE A 89 -3.68 -10.47 12.05
CA PHE A 89 -3.26 -11.26 13.22
C PHE A 89 -4.14 -10.95 14.44
N PHE A 90 -4.34 -9.66 14.74
CA PHE A 90 -5.12 -9.23 15.90
C PHE A 90 -6.61 -9.55 15.73
N LYS A 91 -7.17 -9.39 14.53
CA LYS A 91 -8.56 -9.77 14.23
C LYS A 91 -8.80 -11.27 14.44
N HIS A 92 -7.87 -12.10 13.97
CA HIS A 92 -7.92 -13.54 14.21
C HIS A 92 -7.86 -13.86 15.72
N LEU A 93 -6.93 -13.23 16.43
CA LEU A 93 -6.72 -13.44 17.85
C LEU A 93 -7.93 -13.05 18.69
N LEU A 94 -8.58 -11.92 18.36
CA LEU A 94 -9.84 -11.51 18.99
C LEU A 94 -10.93 -12.56 18.81
N ARG A 95 -11.06 -13.16 17.62
CA ARG A 95 -12.08 -14.16 17.34
C ARG A 95 -11.94 -15.43 18.18
N ILE A 96 -10.71 -15.86 18.46
CA ILE A 96 -10.44 -17.08 19.24
C ILE A 96 -10.37 -16.80 20.75
N THR A 97 -10.15 -15.54 21.15
CA THR A 97 -9.99 -15.17 22.56
C THR A 97 -11.36 -14.87 23.17
N ARG A 98 -11.75 -15.65 24.18
CA ARG A 98 -13.04 -15.47 24.88
C ARG A 98 -13.00 -14.44 26.03
N SER A 99 -11.84 -13.84 26.31
CA SER A 99 -11.69 -12.81 27.34
C SER A 99 -11.93 -11.41 26.76
N LEU A 100 -13.03 -10.77 27.16
CA LEU A 100 -13.40 -9.41 26.74
C LEU A 100 -13.10 -8.33 27.78
N LYS A 101 -12.64 -8.72 28.99
CA LYS A 101 -12.41 -7.79 30.11
C LYS A 101 -11.39 -6.70 29.78
N ASN A 102 -10.31 -7.08 29.09
CA ASN A 102 -9.31 -6.13 28.57
C ASN A 102 -8.70 -6.69 27.28
N GLN A 103 -9.29 -6.34 26.15
CA GLN A 103 -8.88 -6.83 24.84
C GLN A 103 -7.47 -6.34 24.47
N SER A 104 -7.20 -5.05 24.63
CA SER A 104 -5.89 -4.45 24.29
C SER A 104 -4.75 -5.10 25.06
N TYR A 105 -4.92 -5.33 26.37
CA TYR A 105 -3.94 -6.04 27.20
C TYR A 105 -3.74 -7.49 26.73
N THR A 106 -4.83 -8.20 26.45
CA THR A 106 -4.74 -9.60 26.02
C THR A 106 -4.05 -9.73 24.66
N LEU A 107 -4.38 -8.84 23.72
CA LEU A 107 -3.76 -8.79 22.40
C LEU A 107 -2.28 -8.43 22.47
N SER A 108 -1.92 -7.41 23.26
CA SER A 108 -0.54 -6.97 23.41
C SER A 108 0.32 -8.06 24.05
N MET A 109 -0.15 -8.67 25.14
CA MET A 109 0.56 -9.75 25.84
C MET A 109 0.82 -10.93 24.90
N ARG A 110 -0.22 -11.42 24.21
CA ARG A 110 -0.07 -12.55 23.29
C ARG A 110 0.83 -12.24 22.09
N HIS A 111 0.75 -11.01 21.55
CA HIS A 111 1.65 -10.57 20.49
C HIS A 111 3.11 -10.53 20.98
N GLN A 112 3.37 -9.98 22.17
CA GLN A 112 4.70 -9.89 22.75
C GLN A 112 5.29 -11.27 23.05
N THR A 113 4.50 -12.18 23.65
CA THR A 113 4.93 -13.58 23.88
C THR A 113 5.27 -14.28 22.57
N TRP A 114 4.44 -14.11 21.53
CA TRP A 114 4.71 -14.68 20.21
C TRP A 114 6.02 -14.14 19.60
N GLN A 115 6.20 -12.82 19.60
CA GLN A 115 7.43 -12.18 19.11
C GLN A 115 8.68 -12.63 19.87
N ALA A 116 8.60 -12.73 21.20
CA ALA A 116 9.71 -13.23 22.03
C ALA A 116 10.10 -14.67 21.67
N GLY A 117 9.11 -15.54 21.42
CA GLY A 117 9.35 -16.90 20.94
C GLY A 117 10.08 -16.93 19.61
N LEU A 118 9.69 -16.09 18.65
CA LEU A 118 10.38 -16.00 17.34
C LEU A 118 11.84 -15.56 17.48
N MET A 119 12.12 -14.57 18.34
CA MET A 119 13.48 -14.07 18.56
C MET A 119 14.39 -15.15 19.18
N LEU A 120 13.86 -15.93 20.14
CA LEU A 120 14.61 -17.03 20.76
C LEU A 120 14.93 -18.16 19.79
N LEU A 121 14.01 -18.50 18.89
CA LEU A 121 14.25 -19.50 17.83
C LEU A 121 15.32 -19.01 16.86
N SER A 122 15.19 -17.76 16.41
CA SER A 122 16.16 -17.09 15.53
C SER A 122 17.58 -17.05 16.12
N ALA A 123 17.71 -16.81 17.43
CA ALA A 123 19.01 -16.75 18.10
C ALA A 123 19.72 -18.11 18.20
N LYS A 124 18.98 -19.22 18.11
CA LYS A 124 19.51 -20.58 18.15
C LYS A 124 19.99 -21.10 16.79
N GLY A 125 19.98 -20.27 15.75
CA GLY A 125 20.33 -20.67 14.38
C GLY A 125 19.23 -21.44 13.65
N GLU A 126 18.08 -21.67 14.29
CA GLU A 126 16.87 -22.10 13.60
C GLU A 126 16.26 -20.88 12.90
N SER A 127 15.94 -21.00 11.61
CA SER A 127 15.24 -19.93 10.89
C SER A 127 13.87 -19.75 11.53
N GLY A 128 13.76 -18.80 12.47
CA GLY A 128 12.48 -18.40 12.99
C GLY A 128 11.54 -18.02 11.83
N PRO A 129 10.22 -18.15 11.96
CA PRO A 129 9.24 -17.84 10.90
C PRO A 129 9.42 -16.48 10.21
N PHE A 130 10.08 -15.53 10.88
CA PHE A 130 10.42 -14.22 10.34
C PHE A 130 11.68 -14.23 9.44
N LEU A 131 12.71 -15.01 9.78
CA LEU A 131 13.93 -15.14 8.97
C LEU A 131 13.78 -16.15 7.83
N SER A 132 12.94 -17.19 7.99
CA SER A 132 12.66 -18.14 6.90
C SER A 132 12.00 -17.44 5.69
N ASN A 133 11.17 -16.43 5.95
CA ASN A 133 10.51 -15.65 4.90
C ASN A 133 11.37 -14.49 4.36
N ALA A 134 12.32 -13.98 5.16
CA ALA A 134 13.29 -12.98 4.70
C ALA A 134 14.30 -13.58 3.70
N ALA A 135 14.68 -14.86 3.84
CA ALA A 135 15.54 -15.54 2.86
C ALA A 135 14.87 -15.73 1.48
N HIS A 136 13.54 -15.61 1.39
CA HIS A 136 12.79 -15.71 0.13
C HIS A 136 12.59 -14.35 -0.56
N CYS A 137 12.65 -13.25 0.19
CA CYS A 137 12.66 -11.90 -0.35
C CYS A 137 14.09 -11.36 -0.26
N GLY A 138 14.87 -11.50 -1.33
CA GLY A 138 16.29 -11.11 -1.42
C GLY A 138 16.58 -9.64 -1.09
N ILE A 139 16.51 -9.28 0.18
CA ILE A 139 16.96 -8.01 0.73
C ILE A 139 18.19 -8.35 1.55
N SER A 140 19.34 -8.31 0.87
CA SER A 140 20.67 -8.23 1.46
C SER A 140 20.98 -6.80 1.87
#